data_AF-A0A1R3FVC5-F1
#
_entry.id   AF-A0A1R3FVC5-F1
#
_cell.length_a   1.000
_cell.length_b   1.000
_cell.length_c   1.000
_cell.angle_alpha   90.00
_cell.angle_beta   90.00
_cell.angle_gamma   90.00
#
_symmetry.space_group_name_H-M   'P 1'
#
loop_
_entity.id
_entity.type
_entity.pdbx_description
1 polymer ?
#
loop_
_entity_poly.entity_id
_entity_poly.type
_entity_poly.pdbx_seq_one_letter_code
_entity_poly.pdbx_strand_id
1 'polypeptide(L)'
;MLSNVSLFFNPFLLVLLLSHLLNSNLASLSFRKIVLATNIAESSITIDDVVYVIDCGKAKETSYDALNKLACLLPSWISKASAHQRRGRAGRVQPGVCYRLYPKVIHDAMLEYQLPEILRTPLQELCLHIKSLQLGTVGTFLAKALQPPDPLAVQNAIELLKTIGALDDAEELTPLGRHLCTLPVDPNIGKMLLMGAIFQCLNPALTIAAALAHRNPFVLPINSKEEADAAKRSFAGDSCSDHIALLKAFEGYRDAKRNGRERAYCWENFLSPVTLQMMDDMRNQFIDLLSDIGFVDKSRGASAYNQYNHDLEMVCAILCAGLYPNVVQCKKRGKRTAFYTKEVGKVDIHPASVNAGVHLFPLPYLVYSEKVKTTSIFIRDSTNISDYALLLFGGNLIPSKTGEGIEMLGGYLHFSAPKSVIDLIRKLRGELDKLLNRKVEEPGFDISVEGKGVVSAVVELLHSQNVRY
;
A
#
# COMPACT_ATOMS: atom_id res chain seq x y z
N MET A 1 18.18 4.83 10.56
CA MET A 1 18.96 5.11 9.33
C MET A 1 18.57 4.13 8.21
N LEU A 2 17.78 4.53 7.20
CA LEU A 2 18.06 4.12 5.81
C LEU A 2 18.84 5.25 5.11
N SER A 3 19.40 6.15 5.92
CA SER A 3 20.20 7.28 5.50
C SER A 3 21.48 6.74 4.91
N ASN A 4 21.74 7.08 3.65
CA ASN A 4 23.05 7.14 3.03
C ASN A 4 24.17 6.49 3.83
N VAL A 5 24.42 5.20 3.58
CA VAL A 5 25.57 4.54 4.19
C VAL A 5 26.81 5.19 3.60
N SER A 6 27.58 5.84 4.46
CA SER A 6 28.86 6.44 4.12
C SER A 6 29.96 5.50 4.62
N LEU A 7 30.61 4.79 3.70
CA LEU A 7 31.77 3.97 4.04
C LEU A 7 33.03 4.79 3.76
N PHE A 8 33.85 4.96 4.79
CA PHE A 8 35.16 5.58 4.67
C PHE A 8 36.19 4.49 4.34
N PHE A 9 36.77 4.59 3.15
CA PHE A 9 37.90 3.78 2.74
C PHE A 9 38.98 4.73 2.31
N ASN A 10 39.87 5.18 3.22
CA ASN A 10 40.91 6.17 2.89
C ASN A 10 41.63 5.78 1.56
N PRO A 11 41.57 6.60 0.48
CA PRO A 11 41.18 8.02 0.40
C PRO A 11 39.77 8.34 -0.18
N PHE A 12 38.82 7.41 -0.13
CA PHE A 12 37.46 7.50 -0.65
C PHE A 12 36.37 7.60 0.42
N LEU A 13 35.31 8.32 0.07
CA LEU A 13 34.03 8.35 0.78
C LEU A 13 32.96 7.77 -0.13
N LEU A 14 32.46 6.56 0.16
CA LEU A 14 31.41 5.92 -0.62
C LEU A 14 30.04 6.21 -0.03
N VAL A 15 29.14 6.81 -0.81
CA VAL A 15 27.76 7.17 -0.40
C VAL A 15 26.76 6.39 -1.24
N LEU A 16 25.88 5.63 -0.58
CA LEU A 16 24.76 4.93 -1.24
C LEU A 16 23.48 5.77 -1.21
N LEU A 17 22.98 6.17 -2.38
CA LEU A 17 21.78 6.98 -2.53
C LEU A 17 20.63 6.18 -3.15
N LEU A 18 19.78 5.62 -2.30
CA LEU A 18 18.66 4.75 -2.70
C LEU A 18 17.28 5.42 -2.56
N SER A 19 17.17 6.60 -1.93
CA SER A 19 15.91 7.33 -1.74
C SER A 19 16.12 8.81 -1.41
N HIS A 20 15.03 9.59 -1.32
CA HIS A 20 15.01 11.07 -1.22
C HIS A 20 15.70 11.68 0.03
N LEU A 21 16.20 10.85 0.95
CA LEU A 21 16.84 11.34 2.17
C LEU A 21 18.33 11.57 1.93
N LEU A 22 18.69 12.81 1.63
CA LEU A 22 20.07 13.29 1.70
C LEU A 22 20.38 13.74 3.12
N ASN A 23 21.36 13.11 3.76
CA ASN A 23 22.15 13.83 4.77
C ASN A 23 23.07 14.79 4.01
N SER A 24 22.58 16.01 3.80
CA SER A 24 23.34 17.15 3.30
C SER A 24 24.30 17.62 4.40
N ASN A 25 25.51 17.05 4.45
CA ASN A 25 26.76 17.69 4.92
C ASN A 25 27.86 16.64 5.14
N LEU A 26 28.38 16.11 4.04
CA LEU A 26 29.63 15.34 4.03
C LEU A 26 30.66 16.07 3.14
N ALA A 27 30.93 17.32 3.50
CA ALA A 27 32.02 18.09 2.92
C ALA A 27 33.23 17.96 3.85
N SER A 28 34.04 16.92 3.66
CA SER A 28 35.43 16.93 4.15
C SER A 28 36.36 16.89 2.94
N LEU A 29 37.23 17.91 2.87
CA LEU A 29 38.11 18.22 1.73
C LEU A 29 39.19 17.17 1.44
N SER A 30 39.27 16.09 2.23
CA SER A 30 40.38 15.12 2.18
C SER A 30 40.05 13.80 1.50
N PHE A 31 38.82 13.59 1.01
CA PHE A 31 38.40 12.32 0.40
C PHE A 31 37.77 12.51 -0.98
N ARG A 32 38.01 11.57 -1.89
CA ARG A 32 37.24 11.48 -3.14
C ARG A 32 35.86 10.88 -2.84
N LYS A 33 34.81 11.67 -3.00
CA LYS A 33 33.43 11.22 -2.86
C LYS A 33 32.99 10.39 -4.06
N ILE A 34 32.46 9.19 -3.80
CA ILE A 34 31.86 8.29 -4.78
C ILE A 34 30.41 8.09 -4.38
N VAL A 35 29.48 8.47 -5.23
CA VAL A 35 28.03 8.31 -4.97
C VAL A 35 27.49 7.20 -5.87
N LEU A 36 26.95 6.15 -5.25
CA LEU A 36 26.22 5.08 -5.92
C LEU A 36 24.73 5.37 -5.81
N ALA A 37 24.09 5.74 -6.92
CA ALA A 37 22.70 6.21 -6.93
C ALA A 37 21.80 5.44 -7.90
N THR A 38 20.50 5.45 -7.61
CA THR A 38 19.46 5.08 -8.59
C THR A 38 19.15 6.26 -9.52
N ASN A 39 18.12 6.14 -10.35
CA ASN A 39 17.58 7.24 -11.17
C ASN A 39 17.12 8.45 -10.33
N ILE A 40 17.07 8.37 -9.00
CA ILE A 40 16.78 9.53 -8.13
C ILE A 40 17.79 10.68 -8.26
N ALA A 41 19.06 10.38 -8.56
CA ALA A 41 20.07 11.40 -8.78
C ALA A 41 19.95 12.11 -10.14
N GLU A 42 19.09 11.60 -11.03
CA GLU A 42 18.88 12.14 -12.37
C GLU A 42 18.10 13.44 -12.36
N SER A 43 17.09 13.56 -11.48
CA SER A 43 16.19 14.71 -11.35
C SER A 43 16.11 15.23 -9.91
N SER A 44 15.67 14.37 -8.98
CA SER A 44 15.18 14.74 -7.64
C SER A 44 16.23 15.25 -6.65
N ILE A 45 17.51 15.01 -6.90
CA ILE A 45 18.60 15.35 -5.97
C ILE A 45 19.72 16.06 -6.72
N THR A 46 20.21 17.16 -6.16
CA THR A 46 21.40 17.88 -6.64
C THR A 46 22.60 17.58 -5.74
N ILE A 47 23.75 17.27 -6.36
CA ILE A 47 25.02 17.05 -5.66
C ILE A 47 26.04 17.96 -6.35
N ASP A 48 26.50 18.97 -5.63
CA ASP A 48 27.09 20.17 -6.23
C ASP A 48 28.60 20.07 -6.54
N ASP A 49 29.17 18.87 -6.54
CA ASP A 49 30.61 18.61 -6.80
C ASP A 49 30.84 17.40 -7.71
N VAL A 50 29.80 16.95 -8.43
CA VAL A 50 29.92 15.84 -9.37
C VAL A 50 30.58 16.32 -10.66
N VAL A 51 31.78 15.79 -10.94
CA VAL A 51 32.54 16.04 -12.19
C VAL A 51 32.62 14.79 -13.06
N TYR A 52 32.41 13.61 -12.47
CA TYR A 52 32.44 12.32 -13.16
C TYR A 52 31.12 11.59 -12.96
N VAL A 53 30.48 11.20 -14.06
CA VAL A 53 29.28 10.36 -14.05
C VAL A 53 29.62 9.04 -14.72
N ILE A 54 29.29 7.93 -14.07
CA ILE A 54 29.35 6.59 -14.64
C ILE A 54 27.91 6.12 -14.85
N ASP A 55 27.47 6.09 -16.10
CA ASP A 55 26.11 5.73 -16.48
C ASP A 55 26.07 4.27 -16.98
N CYS A 56 25.43 3.39 -16.20
CA CYS A 56 25.23 2.00 -16.59
C CYS A 56 24.14 1.80 -17.66
N GLY A 57 23.37 2.86 -18.00
CA GLY A 57 22.31 2.81 -19.02
C GLY A 57 21.04 2.09 -18.57
N LYS A 58 20.97 1.63 -17.32
CA LYS A 58 19.82 0.90 -16.78
C LYS A 58 19.17 1.67 -15.63
N ALA A 59 17.87 1.43 -15.47
CA ALA A 59 17.12 1.79 -14.27
C ALA A 59 16.09 0.69 -13.99
N LYS A 60 15.65 0.55 -12.74
CA LYS A 60 14.42 -0.19 -12.47
C LYS A 60 13.26 0.76 -12.75
N GLU A 61 12.38 0.36 -13.63
CA GLU A 61 11.20 1.15 -13.99
C GLU A 61 9.93 0.38 -13.63
N THR A 62 8.97 1.10 -13.09
CA THR A 62 7.64 0.57 -12.84
C THR A 62 6.88 0.54 -14.17
N SER A 63 6.37 -0.63 -14.51
CA SER A 63 5.44 -0.86 -15.61
C SER A 63 4.18 -1.55 -15.09
N TYR A 64 3.09 -1.48 -15.84
CA TYR A 64 1.83 -2.11 -15.48
C TYR A 64 1.48 -3.20 -16.49
N ASP A 65 1.26 -4.41 -15.97
CA ASP A 65 0.78 -5.55 -16.76
C ASP A 65 -0.74 -5.66 -16.57
N ALA A 66 -1.48 -5.14 -17.55
CA ALA A 66 -2.94 -5.06 -17.52
C ALA A 66 -3.62 -6.44 -17.56
N LEU A 67 -2.99 -7.46 -18.16
CA LEU A 67 -3.55 -8.81 -18.20
C LEU A 67 -3.57 -9.43 -16.80
N ASN A 68 -2.50 -9.21 -16.04
CA ASN A 68 -2.31 -9.80 -14.72
C ASN A 68 -2.65 -8.84 -13.56
N LYS A 69 -3.12 -7.62 -13.88
CA LYS A 69 -3.41 -6.51 -12.94
C LYS A 69 -2.27 -6.29 -11.94
N LEU A 70 -1.02 -6.22 -12.41
CA LEU A 70 0.15 -6.16 -11.53
C LEU A 70 1.15 -5.09 -11.93
N ALA A 71 1.82 -4.53 -10.91
CA ALA A 71 2.98 -3.68 -11.11
C ALA A 71 4.23 -4.55 -11.32
N CYS A 72 5.01 -4.21 -12.34
CA CYS A 72 6.29 -4.81 -12.65
C CYS A 72 7.41 -3.82 -12.33
N LEU A 73 8.39 -4.23 -11.51
CA LEU A 73 9.59 -3.43 -11.25
C LEU A 73 10.81 -4.14 -11.83
N LEU A 74 11.06 -3.91 -13.12
CA LEU A 74 12.06 -4.64 -13.89
C LEU A 74 13.20 -3.71 -14.35
N PRO A 75 14.44 -4.22 -14.44
CA PRO A 75 15.53 -3.47 -15.05
C PRO A 75 15.27 -3.22 -16.54
N SER A 76 15.13 -1.96 -16.94
CA SER A 76 14.96 -1.52 -18.34
C SER A 76 16.14 -0.65 -18.78
N TRP A 77 16.32 -0.54 -20.09
CA TRP A 77 17.19 0.49 -20.66
C TRP A 77 16.54 1.86 -20.44
N ILE A 78 17.33 2.84 -20.04
CA ILE A 78 16.86 4.23 -19.89
C ILE A 78 16.57 4.87 -21.24
N SER A 79 15.87 6.00 -21.22
CA SER A 79 15.67 6.83 -22.41
C SER A 79 16.92 7.64 -22.77
N LYS A 80 17.02 8.11 -24.03
CA LYS A 80 18.05 9.06 -24.48
C LYS A 80 17.98 10.36 -23.68
N ALA A 81 16.77 10.84 -23.38
CA ALA A 81 16.56 11.99 -22.50
C ALA A 81 17.17 11.76 -21.10
N SER A 82 16.98 10.58 -20.51
CA SER A 82 17.58 10.22 -19.22
C SER A 82 19.10 10.16 -19.29
N ALA A 83 19.66 9.53 -20.33
CA ALA A 83 21.11 9.53 -20.55
C ALA A 83 21.68 10.95 -20.73
N HIS A 84 20.91 11.87 -21.31
CA HIS A 84 21.25 13.27 -21.43
C HIS A 84 21.21 13.99 -20.07
N GLN A 85 20.17 13.77 -19.26
CA GLN A 85 20.06 14.34 -17.91
C GLN A 85 21.22 13.87 -17.02
N ARG A 86 21.56 12.58 -17.05
CA ARG A 86 22.70 12.02 -16.31
C ARG A 86 24.02 12.67 -16.72
N ARG A 87 24.26 12.85 -18.02
CA ARG A 87 25.44 13.58 -18.52
C ARG A 87 25.49 15.01 -17.97
N GLY A 88 24.36 15.70 -17.91
CA GLY A 88 24.26 17.06 -17.38
C GLY A 88 24.67 17.19 -15.91
N ARG A 89 24.66 16.10 -15.13
CA ARG A 89 25.09 16.11 -13.72
C ARG A 89 26.61 16.33 -13.55
N ALA A 90 27.42 15.96 -14.54
CA ALA A 90 28.87 16.14 -14.50
C ALA A 90 29.33 17.58 -14.81
N GLY A 91 28.47 18.42 -15.42
CA GLY A 91 28.86 19.70 -16.00
C GLY A 91 28.38 20.93 -15.23
N ARG A 92 28.05 20.79 -13.94
CA ARG A 92 27.40 21.89 -13.17
C ARG A 92 28.38 22.94 -12.66
N VAL A 93 29.52 22.50 -12.13
CA VAL A 93 30.50 23.39 -11.47
C VAL A 93 31.74 23.63 -12.32
N GLN A 94 32.11 22.66 -13.14
CA GLN A 94 33.26 22.74 -14.04
C GLN A 94 33.08 21.73 -15.19
N PRO A 95 33.92 21.75 -16.24
CA PRO A 95 33.91 20.72 -17.27
C PRO A 95 34.07 19.32 -16.66
N GLY A 96 33.13 18.43 -16.98
CA GLY A 96 33.11 17.06 -16.45
C GLY A 96 32.97 16.00 -17.54
N VAL A 97 33.07 14.74 -17.12
CA VAL A 97 33.07 13.58 -18.03
C VAL A 97 31.95 12.61 -17.64
N CYS A 98 31.19 12.16 -18.64
CA CYS A 98 30.18 11.12 -18.49
C CYS A 98 30.61 9.86 -19.24
N TYR A 99 30.94 8.81 -18.50
CA TYR A 99 31.26 7.49 -19.04
C TYR A 99 29.97 6.68 -19.19
N ARG A 100 29.65 6.27 -20.40
CA ARG A 100 28.50 5.39 -20.69
C ARG A 100 28.98 3.96 -20.83
N LEU A 101 28.47 3.06 -20.00
CA LEU A 101 28.86 1.64 -19.99
C LEU A 101 28.08 0.79 -21.00
N TYR A 102 27.66 1.39 -22.10
CA TYR A 102 26.88 0.76 -23.16
C TYR A 102 27.33 1.26 -24.54
N PRO A 103 27.40 0.37 -25.56
CA PRO A 103 27.78 0.75 -26.91
C PRO A 103 26.83 1.78 -27.54
N LYS A 104 27.34 2.53 -28.52
CA LYS A 104 26.54 3.49 -29.30
C LYS A 104 25.30 2.84 -29.94
N VAL A 105 25.41 1.61 -30.46
CA VAL A 105 24.26 0.89 -31.04
C VAL A 105 23.12 0.67 -30.03
N ILE A 106 23.44 0.46 -28.75
CA ILE A 106 22.44 0.33 -27.70
C ILE A 106 21.80 1.69 -27.42
N HIS A 107 22.61 2.75 -27.29
CA HIS A 107 22.11 4.11 -27.11
C HIS A 107 21.17 4.53 -28.25
N ASP A 108 21.54 4.23 -29.49
CA ASP A 108 20.76 4.62 -30.67
C ASP A 108 19.41 3.88 -30.73
N ALA A 109 19.36 2.65 -30.18
CA ALA A 109 18.14 1.85 -30.01
C ALA A 109 17.28 2.21 -28.78
N MET A 110 17.78 3.04 -27.86
CA MET A 110 16.98 3.52 -26.71
C MET A 110 15.83 4.42 -27.20
N LEU A 111 14.71 4.40 -26.46
CA LEU A 111 13.60 5.32 -26.66
C LEU A 111 14.07 6.77 -26.42
N GLU A 112 13.48 7.72 -27.16
CA GLU A 112 13.84 9.13 -26.99
C GLU A 112 13.49 9.64 -25.58
N TYR A 113 12.27 9.30 -25.12
CA TYR A 113 11.74 9.68 -23.81
C TYR A 113 11.22 8.44 -23.06
N GLN A 114 11.13 8.56 -21.75
CA GLN A 114 10.48 7.56 -20.92
C GLN A 114 8.99 7.48 -21.27
N LEU A 115 8.41 6.28 -21.17
CA LEU A 115 6.98 6.10 -21.35
C LEU A 115 6.19 6.94 -20.32
N PRO A 116 5.18 7.72 -20.74
CA PRO A 116 4.38 8.51 -19.81
C PRO A 116 3.70 7.67 -18.74
N GLU A 117 3.52 8.28 -17.56
CA GLU A 117 3.00 7.60 -16.38
C GLU A 117 1.62 6.97 -16.61
N ILE A 118 0.72 7.67 -17.30
CA ILE A 118 -0.62 7.19 -17.67
C ILE A 118 -0.62 5.85 -18.42
N LEU A 119 0.49 5.48 -19.06
CA LEU A 119 0.61 4.22 -19.80
C LEU A 119 1.22 3.08 -18.98
N ARG A 120 1.65 3.34 -17.74
CA ARG A 120 2.45 2.40 -16.95
C ARG A 120 2.10 2.34 -15.46
N THR A 121 1.03 3.00 -15.04
CA THR A 121 0.49 2.94 -13.67
C THR A 121 -0.99 2.53 -13.68
N PRO A 122 -1.49 1.98 -12.57
CA PRO A 122 -2.92 1.76 -12.38
C PRO A 122 -3.71 3.08 -12.48
N LEU A 123 -4.94 3.02 -13.00
CA LEU A 123 -5.71 4.20 -13.39
C LEU A 123 -6.89 4.53 -12.48
N GLN A 124 -7.12 3.79 -11.38
CA GLN A 124 -8.31 3.95 -10.55
C GLN A 124 -8.47 5.37 -9.97
N GLU A 125 -7.40 6.01 -9.52
CA GLU A 125 -7.43 7.40 -9.05
C GLU A 125 -7.83 8.36 -10.17
N LEU A 126 -7.24 8.22 -11.36
CA LEU A 126 -7.55 9.05 -12.52
C LEU A 126 -9.01 8.86 -12.96
N CYS A 127 -9.48 7.61 -13.02
CA CYS A 127 -10.86 7.28 -13.39
C CYS A 127 -11.86 7.89 -12.40
N LEU A 128 -11.57 7.83 -11.10
CA LEU A 128 -12.42 8.41 -10.06
C LEU A 128 -12.50 9.93 -10.19
N HIS A 129 -11.37 10.61 -10.45
CA HIS A 129 -11.35 12.06 -10.69
C HIS A 129 -12.12 12.47 -11.94
N ILE A 130 -12.02 11.71 -13.04
CA ILE A 130 -12.79 11.97 -14.27
C ILE A 130 -14.31 11.96 -13.98
N LYS A 131 -14.77 10.97 -13.20
CA LYS A 131 -16.18 10.89 -12.79
C LYS A 131 -16.59 12.01 -11.84
N SER A 132 -15.72 12.38 -10.88
CA SER A 132 -15.96 13.51 -9.97
C SER A 132 -16.14 14.84 -10.72
N LEU A 133 -15.34 15.06 -11.76
CA LEU A 133 -15.42 16.23 -12.65
C LEU A 133 -16.55 16.16 -13.69
N GLN A 134 -17.36 15.10 -13.69
CA GLN A 134 -18.48 14.90 -14.62
C GLN A 134 -18.09 14.98 -16.11
N LEU A 135 -16.91 14.46 -16.46
CA LEU A 135 -16.35 14.54 -17.82
C LEU A 135 -16.89 13.45 -18.78
N GLY A 136 -18.01 12.82 -18.43
CA GLY A 136 -18.65 11.72 -19.17
C GLY A 136 -18.11 10.34 -18.79
N THR A 137 -18.22 9.39 -19.70
CA THR A 137 -17.70 8.02 -19.52
C THR A 137 -16.17 8.03 -19.54
N VAL A 138 -15.53 7.29 -18.63
CA VAL A 138 -14.07 7.31 -18.46
C VAL A 138 -13.35 6.90 -19.74
N GLY A 139 -13.80 5.84 -20.40
CA GLY A 139 -13.15 5.32 -21.61
C GLY A 139 -13.12 6.33 -22.76
N THR A 140 -14.24 7.03 -23.03
CA THR A 140 -14.29 8.02 -24.12
C THR A 140 -13.50 9.28 -23.81
N PHE A 141 -13.38 9.65 -22.53
CA PHE A 141 -12.54 10.77 -22.12
C PHE A 141 -11.06 10.44 -22.28
N LEU A 142 -10.59 9.29 -21.77
CA LEU A 142 -9.19 8.87 -21.85
C LEU A 142 -8.73 8.59 -23.28
N ALA A 143 -9.64 8.21 -24.18
CA ALA A 143 -9.35 8.09 -25.60
C ALA A 143 -8.92 9.41 -26.27
N LYS A 144 -9.19 10.57 -25.64
CA LYS A 144 -8.79 11.91 -26.13
C LYS A 144 -7.43 12.37 -25.57
N ALA A 145 -6.79 11.60 -24.70
CA ALA A 145 -5.48 11.96 -24.16
C ALA A 145 -4.42 12.05 -25.27
N LEU A 146 -3.35 12.83 -25.04
CA LEU A 146 -2.23 12.96 -26.00
C LEU A 146 -1.66 11.58 -26.40
N GLN A 147 -1.58 10.69 -25.42
CA GLN A 147 -1.29 9.27 -25.63
C GLN A 147 -2.31 8.47 -24.80
N PRO A 148 -3.35 7.92 -25.43
CA PRO A 148 -4.38 7.15 -24.73
C PRO A 148 -3.81 5.88 -24.06
N PRO A 149 -4.24 5.54 -22.84
CA PRO A 149 -3.86 4.28 -22.19
C PRO A 149 -4.49 3.06 -22.86
N ASP A 150 -3.97 1.88 -22.51
CA ASP A 150 -4.56 0.60 -22.90
C ASP A 150 -6.03 0.51 -22.41
N PRO A 151 -7.01 0.26 -23.30
CA PRO A 151 -8.41 0.08 -22.92
C PRO A 151 -8.63 -0.96 -21.81
N LEU A 152 -7.83 -2.03 -21.76
CA LEU A 152 -7.91 -3.04 -20.70
C LEU A 152 -7.49 -2.46 -19.34
N ALA A 153 -6.47 -1.58 -19.30
CA ALA A 153 -6.06 -0.92 -18.07
C ALA A 153 -7.17 0.01 -17.55
N VAL A 154 -7.87 0.71 -18.45
CA VAL A 154 -9.04 1.53 -18.11
C VAL A 154 -10.18 0.66 -17.58
N GLN A 155 -10.49 -0.44 -18.26
CA GLN A 155 -11.54 -1.37 -17.85
C GLN A 155 -11.26 -1.98 -16.47
N ASN A 156 -10.01 -2.36 -16.20
CA ASN A 156 -9.58 -2.90 -14.91
C ASN A 156 -9.77 -1.88 -13.77
N ALA A 157 -9.46 -0.61 -14.03
CA ALA A 157 -9.65 0.46 -13.06
C ALA A 157 -11.14 0.70 -12.76
N ILE A 158 -11.99 0.72 -13.78
CA ILE A 158 -13.45 0.82 -13.61
C ILE A 158 -14.00 -0.37 -12.82
N GLU A 159 -13.56 -1.60 -13.15
CA GLU A 159 -13.98 -2.82 -12.44
C GLU A 159 -13.57 -2.79 -10.96
N LEU A 160 -12.36 -2.30 -10.65
CA LEU A 160 -11.91 -2.11 -9.27
C LEU A 160 -12.81 -1.10 -8.54
N LEU A 161 -13.06 0.07 -9.13
CA LEU A 161 -13.92 1.10 -8.54
C LEU A 161 -15.35 0.61 -8.29
N LYS A 162 -15.90 -0.21 -9.19
CA LYS A 162 -17.18 -0.90 -8.97
C LYS A 162 -17.10 -1.90 -7.82
N THR A 163 -16.05 -2.71 -7.79
CA THR A 163 -15.82 -3.74 -6.76
C THR A 163 -15.73 -3.15 -5.35
N ILE A 164 -15.11 -1.98 -5.20
CA ILE A 164 -14.99 -1.31 -3.89
C ILE A 164 -16.23 -0.47 -3.54
N GLY A 165 -17.18 -0.33 -4.47
CA GLY A 165 -18.42 0.44 -4.30
C GLY A 165 -18.28 1.95 -4.54
N ALA A 166 -17.20 2.40 -5.18
CA ALA A 166 -17.00 3.81 -5.55
C ALA A 166 -17.82 4.21 -6.79
N LEU A 167 -18.02 3.26 -7.71
CA LEU A 167 -18.92 3.39 -8.85
C LEU A 167 -20.03 2.33 -8.78
N ASP A 168 -21.19 2.65 -9.32
CA ASP A 168 -22.26 1.68 -9.54
C ASP A 168 -22.11 0.93 -10.88
N ASP A 169 -23.04 0.03 -11.19
CA ASP A 169 -23.02 -0.75 -12.43
C ASP A 169 -23.15 0.12 -13.70
N ALA A 170 -23.75 1.30 -13.58
CA ALA A 170 -23.89 2.28 -14.66
C ALA A 170 -22.63 3.18 -14.82
N GLU A 171 -21.56 2.90 -14.08
CA GLU A 171 -20.34 3.73 -14.04
C GLU A 171 -20.60 5.11 -13.42
N GLU A 172 -21.63 5.26 -12.58
CA GLU A 172 -21.93 6.51 -11.88
C GLU A 172 -21.36 6.55 -10.47
N LEU A 173 -21.03 7.76 -10.03
CA LEU A 173 -20.37 7.99 -8.75
C LEU A 173 -21.35 7.76 -7.60
N THR A 174 -21.06 6.76 -6.76
CA THR A 174 -21.86 6.47 -5.56
C THR A 174 -21.60 7.52 -4.47
N PRO A 175 -22.43 7.60 -3.41
CA PRO A 175 -22.12 8.41 -2.24
C PRO A 175 -20.75 8.09 -1.64
N LEU A 176 -20.35 6.82 -1.62
CA LEU A 176 -19.01 6.41 -1.18
C LEU A 176 -17.93 6.96 -2.12
N GLY A 177 -18.13 6.84 -3.43
CA GLY A 177 -17.20 7.37 -4.44
C GLY A 177 -16.97 8.88 -4.32
N ARG A 178 -18.01 9.64 -3.96
CA ARG A 178 -17.91 11.09 -3.70
C ARG A 178 -16.97 11.40 -2.53
N HIS A 179 -17.06 10.65 -1.43
CA HIS A 179 -16.12 10.81 -0.32
C HIS A 179 -14.71 10.33 -0.66
N LEU A 180 -14.57 9.27 -1.46
CA LEU A 180 -13.26 8.77 -1.84
C LEU A 180 -12.52 9.76 -2.76
N CYS A 181 -13.21 10.48 -3.64
CA CYS A 181 -12.56 11.43 -4.55
C CYS A 181 -12.05 12.72 -3.86
N THR A 182 -12.48 12.99 -2.63
CA THR A 182 -11.98 14.13 -1.85
C THR A 182 -10.72 13.79 -1.04
N LEU A 183 -10.35 12.51 -0.96
CA LEU A 183 -9.16 12.06 -0.26
C LEU A 183 -7.99 11.89 -1.25
N PRO A 184 -6.82 12.52 -1.01
CA PRO A 184 -5.67 12.48 -1.92
C PRO A 184 -4.84 11.20 -1.73
N VAL A 185 -5.50 10.04 -1.79
CA VAL A 185 -4.91 8.71 -1.63
C VAL A 185 -5.61 7.71 -2.56
N ASP A 186 -5.00 6.54 -2.74
CA ASP A 186 -5.63 5.44 -3.46
C ASP A 186 -7.03 5.13 -2.86
N PRO A 187 -8.07 4.89 -3.68
CA PRO A 187 -9.44 4.70 -3.22
C PRO A 187 -9.61 3.59 -2.17
N ASN A 188 -8.79 2.54 -2.22
CA ASN A 188 -8.79 1.47 -1.23
C ASN A 188 -8.29 1.97 0.14
N ILE A 189 -7.26 2.81 0.16
CA ILE A 189 -6.75 3.46 1.38
C ILE A 189 -7.79 4.45 1.93
N GLY A 190 -8.43 5.23 1.05
CA GLY A 190 -9.53 6.13 1.43
C GLY A 190 -10.68 5.38 2.09
N LYS A 191 -11.07 4.23 1.53
CA LYS A 191 -12.11 3.37 2.10
C LYS A 191 -11.71 2.84 3.47
N MET A 192 -10.45 2.44 3.66
CA MET A 192 -9.93 2.01 4.96
C MET A 192 -10.06 3.12 6.02
N LEU A 193 -9.76 4.37 5.67
CA LEU A 193 -9.88 5.53 6.58
C LEU A 193 -11.34 5.75 6.99
N LEU A 194 -12.27 5.73 6.04
CA LEU A 194 -13.70 5.85 6.31
C LEU A 194 -14.17 4.73 7.24
N MET A 195 -13.82 3.47 6.94
CA MET A 195 -14.19 2.33 7.76
C MET A 195 -13.58 2.42 9.17
N GLY A 196 -12.33 2.89 9.31
CA GLY A 196 -11.71 3.15 10.60
C GLY A 196 -12.48 4.17 11.44
N ALA A 197 -12.98 5.26 10.83
CA ALA A 197 -13.82 6.23 11.52
C ALA A 197 -15.18 5.65 11.93
N ILE A 198 -15.83 4.90 11.03
CA ILE A 198 -17.15 4.30 11.24
C ILE A 198 -17.11 3.27 12.37
N PHE A 199 -16.16 2.34 12.33
CA PHE A 199 -16.03 1.24 13.30
C PHE A 199 -15.13 1.58 14.48
N GLN A 200 -14.96 2.87 14.80
CA GLN A 200 -14.29 3.30 16.03
C GLN A 200 -12.87 2.72 16.18
N CYS A 201 -12.15 2.61 15.07
CA CYS A 201 -10.78 2.10 14.96
C CYS A 201 -9.93 3.09 14.13
N LEU A 202 -10.04 4.38 14.47
CA LEU A 202 -9.49 5.46 13.65
C LEU A 202 -7.95 5.52 13.72
N ASN A 203 -7.35 5.43 14.91
CA ASN A 203 -5.90 5.55 15.06
C ASN A 203 -5.10 4.44 14.32
N PRO A 204 -5.53 3.15 14.33
CA PRO A 204 -4.87 2.12 13.55
C PRO A 204 -5.01 2.38 12.06
N ALA A 205 -6.21 2.72 11.59
CA ALA A 205 -6.46 3.06 10.19
C ALA A 205 -5.61 4.24 9.72
N LEU A 206 -5.53 5.32 10.48
CA LEU A 206 -4.70 6.50 10.18
C LEU A 206 -3.21 6.13 10.06
N THR A 207 -2.71 5.32 10.99
CA THR A 207 -1.30 4.91 11.02
C THR A 207 -0.95 4.03 9.81
N ILE A 208 -1.80 3.05 9.53
CA ILE A 208 -1.60 2.12 8.42
C ILE A 208 -1.75 2.87 7.08
N ALA A 209 -2.78 3.70 6.93
CA ALA A 209 -2.99 4.52 5.74
C ALA A 209 -1.79 5.43 5.44
N ALA A 210 -1.22 6.08 6.47
CA ALA A 210 -0.06 6.95 6.31
C ALA A 210 1.17 6.21 5.77
N ALA A 211 1.40 4.98 6.23
CA ALA A 211 2.51 4.18 5.71
C ALA A 211 2.25 3.67 4.28
N LEU A 212 1.01 3.24 3.99
CA LEU A 212 0.65 2.71 2.66
C LEU A 212 0.65 3.82 1.59
N ALA A 213 0.21 5.02 1.93
CA ALA A 213 0.16 6.16 1.00
C ALA A 213 1.54 6.79 0.73
N HIS A 214 2.57 6.48 1.53
CA HIS A 214 3.89 7.08 1.34
C HIS A 214 5.04 6.06 1.38
N ARG A 215 5.48 5.66 2.59
CA ARG A 215 6.63 4.79 2.74
C ARG A 215 6.62 4.04 4.07
N ASN A 216 7.06 2.79 4.01
CA ASN A 216 7.35 1.97 5.18
C ASN A 216 8.55 2.53 6.00
N PRO A 217 8.42 2.72 7.33
CA PRO A 217 9.46 3.30 8.17
C PRO A 217 10.60 2.33 8.55
N PHE A 218 10.44 1.02 8.33
CA PHE A 218 11.48 0.04 8.62
C PHE A 218 12.68 0.23 7.69
N VAL A 219 13.87 0.25 8.29
CA VAL A 219 15.14 0.44 7.62
C VAL A 219 15.91 -0.86 7.57
N LEU A 220 16.60 -1.12 6.45
CA LEU A 220 17.36 -2.35 6.23
C LEU A 220 18.84 -1.99 6.04
N PRO A 221 19.64 -1.96 7.11
CA PRO A 221 21.08 -1.74 6.99
C PRO A 221 21.75 -2.95 6.34
N ILE A 222 22.76 -2.70 5.49
CA ILE A 222 23.46 -3.77 4.74
C ILE A 222 24.07 -4.82 5.67
N ASN A 223 24.60 -4.42 6.83
CA ASN A 223 25.31 -5.30 7.76
C ASN A 223 24.44 -5.86 8.89
N SER A 224 23.21 -5.38 9.05
CA SER A 224 22.31 -5.73 10.17
C SER A 224 20.95 -6.20 9.67
N LYS A 225 20.91 -6.87 8.52
CA LYS A 225 19.67 -7.35 7.91
C LYS A 225 18.91 -8.30 8.83
N GLU A 226 19.59 -9.30 9.40
CA GLU A 226 18.94 -10.31 10.24
C GLU A 226 18.35 -9.71 11.53
N GLU A 227 19.08 -8.76 12.13
CA GLU A 227 18.64 -8.00 13.32
C GLU A 227 17.42 -7.13 13.00
N ALA A 228 17.45 -6.42 11.86
CA ALA A 228 16.33 -5.59 11.40
C ALA A 228 15.08 -6.44 11.09
N ASP A 229 15.26 -7.59 10.43
CA ASP A 229 14.18 -8.52 10.14
C ASP A 229 13.61 -9.13 11.44
N ALA A 230 14.44 -9.37 12.46
CA ALA A 230 14.02 -9.85 13.78
C ALA A 230 13.25 -8.77 14.56
N ALA A 231 13.73 -7.52 14.56
CA ALA A 231 13.03 -6.38 15.16
C ALA A 231 11.66 -6.15 14.51
N LYS A 232 11.57 -6.20 13.18
CA LYS A 232 10.29 -6.11 12.48
C LYS A 232 9.33 -7.23 12.87
N ARG A 233 9.83 -8.47 13.00
CA ARG A 233 9.04 -9.64 13.44
C ARG A 233 8.58 -9.54 14.89
N SER A 234 9.38 -8.96 15.79
CA SER A 234 8.96 -8.81 17.20
C SER A 234 7.74 -7.90 17.34
N PHE A 235 7.63 -6.85 16.52
CA PHE A 235 6.41 -6.04 16.47
C PHE A 235 5.20 -6.82 15.97
N ALA A 236 5.37 -7.70 14.98
CA ALA A 236 4.26 -8.53 14.49
C ALA A 236 3.73 -9.46 15.59
N GLY A 237 4.63 -10.05 16.39
CA GLY A 237 4.27 -11.14 17.30
C GLY A 237 3.59 -12.27 16.53
N ASP A 238 2.51 -12.83 17.08
CA ASP A 238 1.77 -13.94 16.47
C ASP A 238 0.70 -13.50 15.45
N SER A 239 0.56 -12.19 15.21
CA SER A 239 -0.51 -11.64 14.35
C SER A 239 -0.40 -12.02 12.87
N CYS A 240 0.76 -12.52 12.42
CA CYS A 240 1.04 -12.79 11.01
C CYS A 240 0.68 -11.59 10.10
N SER A 241 1.05 -10.37 10.53
CA SER A 241 0.69 -9.13 9.84
C SER A 241 1.81 -8.10 9.79
N ASP A 242 2.18 -7.68 8.57
CA ASP A 242 3.07 -6.54 8.34
C ASP A 242 2.44 -5.21 8.80
N HIS A 243 1.12 -5.08 8.65
CA HIS A 243 0.38 -3.87 9.00
C HIS A 243 0.28 -3.69 10.52
N ILE A 244 0.08 -4.78 11.27
CA ILE A 244 0.12 -4.74 12.74
C ILE A 244 1.55 -4.50 13.25
N ALA A 245 2.58 -5.07 12.61
CA ALA A 245 3.98 -4.79 12.96
C ALA A 245 4.30 -3.30 12.80
N LEU A 246 3.86 -2.70 11.69
CA LEU A 246 3.97 -1.27 11.44
C LEU A 246 3.24 -0.44 12.49
N LEU A 247 1.98 -0.79 12.81
CA LEU A 247 1.16 -0.10 13.79
C LEU A 247 1.87 -0.04 15.15
N LYS A 248 2.30 -1.19 15.66
CA LYS A 248 2.98 -1.30 16.96
C LYS A 248 4.32 -0.57 16.99
N ALA A 249 5.09 -0.59 15.90
CA ALA A 249 6.32 0.18 15.79
C ALA A 249 6.05 1.69 15.84
N PHE A 250 4.96 2.17 15.22
CA PHE A 250 4.56 3.57 15.30
C PHE A 250 4.08 3.97 16.70
N GLU A 251 3.28 3.14 17.35
CA GLU A 251 2.81 3.37 18.71
C GLU A 251 3.98 3.49 19.69
N GLY A 252 4.93 2.55 19.64
CA GLY A 252 6.13 2.62 20.46
C GLY A 252 7.01 3.85 20.15
N TYR A 253 7.05 4.30 18.90
CA TYR A 253 7.70 5.56 18.54
C TYR A 253 7.01 6.77 19.20
N ARG A 254 5.68 6.86 19.18
CA ARG A 254 4.96 7.97 19.83
C ARG A 254 5.22 8.01 21.33
N ASP A 255 5.24 6.85 21.97
CA ASP A 255 5.52 6.74 23.40
C ASP A 255 6.98 7.09 23.71
N ALA A 256 7.93 6.66 22.89
CA ALA A 256 9.33 7.07 23.01
C ALA A 256 9.49 8.59 22.83
N LYS A 257 8.80 9.19 21.86
CA LYS A 257 8.80 10.63 21.58
C LYS A 257 8.24 11.45 22.74
N ARG A 258 7.15 11.00 23.37
CA ARG A 258 6.61 11.59 24.60
C ARG A 258 7.62 11.60 25.75
N ASN A 259 8.51 10.62 25.78
CA ASN A 259 9.55 10.47 26.79
C ASN A 259 10.92 11.04 26.36
N GLY A 260 11.02 11.72 25.22
CA GLY A 260 12.29 12.25 24.69
C GLY A 260 13.34 11.19 24.31
N ARG A 261 12.90 9.95 24.03
CA ARG A 261 13.74 8.79 23.68
C ARG A 261 13.55 8.32 22.24
N GLU A 262 12.95 9.14 21.37
CA GLU A 262 12.60 8.76 20.00
C GLU A 262 13.82 8.35 19.16
N ARG A 263 14.97 9.02 19.35
CA ARG A 263 16.20 8.71 18.63
C ARG A 263 16.74 7.32 18.98
N ALA A 264 16.78 7.00 20.28
CA ALA A 264 17.21 5.68 20.77
C ALA A 264 16.26 4.59 20.29
N TYR A 265 14.95 4.80 20.44
CA TYR A 265 13.93 3.85 19.97
C TYR A 265 14.04 3.57 18.47
N CYS A 266 14.21 4.62 17.64
CA CYS A 266 14.36 4.43 16.20
C CYS A 266 15.65 3.70 15.83
N TRP A 267 16.73 3.93 16.58
CA TRP A 267 18.01 3.25 16.36
C TRP A 267 17.91 1.76 16.68
N GLU A 268 17.43 1.43 17.88
CA GLU A 268 17.30 0.06 18.39
C GLU A 268 16.37 -0.81 17.54
N ASN A 269 15.33 -0.20 16.96
CA ASN A 269 14.29 -0.91 16.22
C ASN A 269 14.41 -0.78 14.70
N PHE A 270 15.53 -0.24 14.20
CA PHE A 270 15.75 -0.08 12.76
C PHE A 270 14.60 0.70 12.09
N LEU A 271 14.29 1.88 12.61
CA LEU A 271 13.26 2.77 12.07
C LEU A 271 13.86 4.08 11.53
N SER A 272 13.12 4.69 10.59
CA SER A 272 13.41 6.02 10.05
C SER A 272 12.64 7.08 10.83
N PRO A 273 13.31 7.92 11.66
CA PRO A 273 12.61 8.96 12.44
C PRO A 273 11.93 10.00 11.55
N VAL A 274 12.50 10.29 10.37
CA VAL A 274 11.92 11.22 9.40
C VAL A 274 10.63 10.65 8.83
N THR A 275 10.63 9.37 8.45
CA THR A 275 9.43 8.71 7.90
C THR A 275 8.33 8.58 8.95
N LEU A 276 8.69 8.27 10.20
CA LEU A 276 7.73 8.24 11.31
C LEU A 276 7.16 9.63 11.61
N GLN A 277 7.96 10.69 11.55
CA GLN A 277 7.44 12.05 11.68
C GLN A 277 6.47 12.41 10.54
N MET A 278 6.84 12.12 9.29
CA MET A 278 5.97 12.34 8.13
C MET A 278 4.65 11.57 8.26
N MET A 279 4.69 10.34 8.77
CA MET A 279 3.48 9.58 9.06
C MET A 279 2.62 10.28 10.13
N ASP A 280 3.21 10.79 11.22
CA ASP A 280 2.51 11.56 12.26
C ASP A 280 1.82 12.81 11.66
N ASP A 281 2.50 13.50 10.74
CA ASP A 281 1.95 14.67 10.04
C ASP A 281 0.79 14.28 9.10
N MET A 282 0.94 13.20 8.33
CA MET A 282 -0.12 12.67 7.45
C MET A 282 -1.36 12.22 8.23
N ARG A 283 -1.18 11.64 9.43
CA ARG A 283 -2.31 11.28 10.30
C ARG A 283 -3.17 12.50 10.63
N ASN A 284 -2.53 13.64 10.92
CA ASN A 284 -3.26 14.88 11.20
C ASN A 284 -4.00 15.38 9.95
N GLN A 285 -3.35 15.33 8.78
CA GLN A 285 -3.99 15.69 7.50
C GLN A 285 -5.21 14.80 7.21
N PHE A 286 -5.12 13.48 7.47
CA PHE A 286 -6.26 12.59 7.29
C PHE A 286 -7.39 12.87 8.29
N ILE A 287 -7.09 13.23 9.54
CA ILE A 287 -8.10 13.68 10.49
C ILE A 287 -8.79 14.95 9.96
N ASP A 288 -8.01 15.88 9.39
CA ASP A 288 -8.56 17.10 8.81
C ASP A 288 -9.52 16.79 7.67
N LEU A 289 -9.08 15.98 6.70
CA LEU A 289 -9.89 15.56 5.57
C LEU A 289 -11.15 14.81 5.99
N LEU A 290 -11.03 13.85 6.92
CA LEU A 290 -12.19 13.09 7.45
C LEU A 290 -13.18 14.00 8.17
N SER A 291 -12.71 15.10 8.75
CA SER A 291 -13.58 16.09 9.37
C SER A 291 -14.29 16.95 8.34
N ASP A 292 -13.59 17.36 7.28
CA ASP A 292 -14.17 18.16 6.20
C ASP A 292 -15.32 17.43 5.50
N ILE A 293 -15.25 16.10 5.39
CA ILE A 293 -16.32 15.25 4.86
C ILE A 293 -17.33 14.75 5.92
N GLY A 294 -17.19 15.20 7.17
CA GLY A 294 -18.18 14.97 8.23
C GLY A 294 -18.10 13.60 8.94
N PHE A 295 -17.07 12.79 8.71
CA PHE A 295 -16.89 11.50 9.39
C PHE A 295 -16.25 11.63 10.77
N VAL A 296 -15.52 12.72 11.02
CA VAL A 296 -14.85 13.00 12.29
C VAL A 296 -15.17 14.42 12.76
N ASP A 297 -15.55 14.54 14.03
CA ASP A 297 -15.69 15.83 14.69
C ASP A 297 -14.40 16.16 15.46
N LYS A 298 -13.63 17.14 14.97
CA LYS A 298 -12.39 17.58 15.62
C LYS A 298 -12.61 18.06 17.05
N SER A 299 -13.77 18.62 17.38
CA SER A 299 -14.05 19.14 18.72
C SER A 299 -14.09 18.04 19.78
N ARG A 300 -14.46 16.81 19.38
CA ARG A 300 -14.47 15.61 20.23
C ARG A 300 -13.08 14.96 20.35
N GLY A 301 -12.15 15.34 19.47
CA GLY A 301 -10.82 14.75 19.36
C GLY A 301 -10.83 13.35 18.74
N ALA A 302 -9.71 12.95 18.12
CA ALA A 302 -9.59 11.66 17.45
C ALA A 302 -9.86 10.47 18.39
N SER A 303 -9.56 10.59 19.70
CA SER A 303 -9.83 9.55 20.71
C SER A 303 -11.30 9.15 20.82
N ALA A 304 -12.24 10.02 20.41
CA ALA A 304 -13.66 9.70 20.39
C ALA A 304 -14.04 8.63 19.35
N TYR A 305 -13.14 8.29 18.43
CA TYR A 305 -13.33 7.33 17.33
C TYR A 305 -12.45 6.08 17.48
N ASN A 306 -12.17 5.64 18.72
CA ASN A 306 -11.13 4.65 19.02
C ASN A 306 -11.54 3.56 20.02
N GLN A 307 -12.84 3.29 20.17
CA GLN A 307 -13.34 2.22 21.03
C GLN A 307 -12.65 0.85 20.78
N TYR A 308 -12.35 0.53 19.52
CA TYR A 308 -11.74 -0.73 19.09
C TYR A 308 -10.27 -0.55 18.65
N ASN A 309 -9.57 0.45 19.18
CA ASN A 309 -8.17 0.72 18.81
C ASN A 309 -7.21 -0.45 19.09
N HIS A 310 -7.48 -1.24 20.13
CA HIS A 310 -6.63 -2.36 20.57
C HIS A 310 -7.21 -3.74 20.21
N ASP A 311 -8.34 -3.76 19.50
CA ASP A 311 -9.01 -4.98 19.03
C ASP A 311 -8.42 -5.36 17.67
N LEU A 312 -7.52 -6.34 17.65
CA LEU A 312 -6.76 -6.69 16.45
C LEU A 312 -7.66 -7.34 15.39
N GLU A 313 -8.69 -8.07 15.80
CA GLU A 313 -9.70 -8.68 14.95
C GLU A 313 -10.47 -7.60 14.18
N MET A 314 -10.87 -6.52 14.87
CA MET A 314 -11.47 -5.35 14.24
C MET A 314 -10.47 -4.64 13.31
N VAL A 315 -9.23 -4.40 13.74
CA VAL A 315 -8.19 -3.78 12.87
C VAL A 315 -8.00 -4.59 11.59
N CYS A 316 -7.92 -5.92 11.70
CA CYS A 316 -7.84 -6.85 10.56
C CYS A 316 -9.08 -6.79 9.66
N ALA A 317 -10.27 -6.62 10.22
CA ALA A 317 -11.49 -6.45 9.46
C ALA A 317 -11.53 -5.12 8.68
N ILE A 318 -11.03 -4.03 9.27
CA ILE A 318 -10.90 -2.73 8.58
C ILE A 318 -9.83 -2.76 7.49
N LEU A 319 -8.70 -3.44 7.75
CA LEU A 319 -7.71 -3.76 6.73
C LEU A 319 -8.33 -4.56 5.58
N CYS A 320 -9.18 -5.54 5.88
CA CYS A 320 -9.92 -6.28 4.86
C CYS A 320 -10.83 -5.35 4.03
N ALA A 321 -11.62 -4.50 4.69
CA ALA A 321 -12.51 -3.54 4.02
C ALA A 321 -11.77 -2.58 3.09
N GLY A 322 -10.57 -2.16 3.50
CA GLY A 322 -9.69 -1.27 2.74
C GLY A 322 -8.97 -1.98 1.60
N LEU A 323 -8.39 -3.15 1.83
CA LEU A 323 -7.51 -3.82 0.88
C LEU A 323 -8.24 -4.78 -0.07
N TYR A 324 -9.50 -5.16 0.21
CA TYR A 324 -10.30 -5.94 -0.73
C TYR A 324 -10.43 -5.19 -2.08
N PRO A 325 -10.23 -5.85 -3.24
CA PRO A 325 -10.24 -7.30 -3.49
C PRO A 325 -8.86 -8.00 -3.46
N ASN A 326 -7.82 -7.37 -2.91
CA ASN A 326 -6.47 -7.94 -2.85
C ASN A 326 -6.36 -9.04 -1.80
N VAL A 327 -6.82 -10.24 -2.16
CA VAL A 327 -6.88 -11.42 -1.28
C VAL A 327 -5.97 -12.54 -1.78
N VAL A 328 -5.33 -13.23 -0.85
CA VAL A 328 -4.52 -14.43 -1.07
C VAL A 328 -5.17 -15.62 -0.34
N GLN A 329 -5.29 -16.74 -1.03
CA GLN A 329 -5.62 -18.05 -0.45
C GLN A 329 -4.39 -18.76 0.08
N CYS A 330 -4.40 -19.10 1.37
CA CYS A 330 -3.42 -19.96 2.04
C CYS A 330 -3.86 -21.42 1.96
N LYS A 331 -3.18 -22.25 1.16
CA LYS A 331 -3.45 -23.68 1.05
C LYS A 331 -2.33 -24.48 1.69
N LYS A 332 -2.65 -25.26 2.72
CA LYS A 332 -1.68 -26.16 3.38
C LYS A 332 -1.20 -27.23 2.41
N ARG A 333 0.13 -27.34 2.25
CA ARG A 333 0.82 -28.34 1.42
C ARG A 333 1.91 -29.00 2.26
N GLY A 334 1.54 -30.09 2.94
CA GLY A 334 2.43 -30.78 3.88
C GLY A 334 2.79 -29.89 5.07
N LYS A 335 4.08 -29.55 5.22
CA LYS A 335 4.61 -28.70 6.29
C LYS A 335 4.69 -27.21 5.93
N ARG A 336 4.26 -26.80 4.74
CA ARG A 336 4.30 -25.41 4.27
C ARG A 336 2.95 -24.95 3.75
N THR A 337 2.77 -23.64 3.67
CA THR A 337 1.61 -22.99 3.07
C THR A 337 1.96 -22.54 1.65
N ALA A 338 1.07 -22.79 0.69
CA ALA A 338 1.16 -22.28 -0.66
C ALA A 338 0.13 -21.16 -0.85
N PHE A 339 0.54 -20.09 -1.53
CA PHE A 339 -0.24 -18.87 -1.69
C PHE A 339 -0.75 -18.71 -3.11
N TYR A 340 -2.02 -18.34 -3.25
CA TYR A 340 -2.67 -18.16 -4.55
C TYR A 340 -3.44 -16.85 -4.56
N THR A 341 -3.34 -16.07 -5.62
CA THR A 341 -4.21 -14.91 -5.91
C THR A 341 -5.13 -15.25 -7.07
N LYS A 342 -6.22 -14.48 -7.22
CA LYS A 342 -7.19 -14.68 -8.31
C LYS A 342 -6.57 -14.51 -9.69
N GLU A 343 -5.76 -13.46 -9.88
CA GLU A 343 -5.35 -13.04 -11.23
C GLU A 343 -4.23 -13.90 -11.79
N VAL A 344 -3.26 -14.28 -10.94
CA VAL A 344 -2.01 -14.94 -11.41
C VAL A 344 -1.80 -16.33 -10.83
N GLY A 345 -2.72 -16.81 -9.98
CA GLY A 345 -2.55 -18.08 -9.29
C GLY A 345 -1.41 -18.01 -8.28
N LYS A 346 -0.43 -18.91 -8.38
CA LYS A 346 0.61 -19.09 -7.36
C LYS A 346 1.50 -17.85 -7.24
N VAL A 347 1.70 -17.39 -6.01
CA VAL A 347 2.59 -16.27 -5.64
C VAL A 347 3.48 -16.65 -4.45
N ASP A 348 4.51 -15.85 -4.20
CA ASP A 348 5.37 -15.97 -3.02
C ASP A 348 5.21 -14.74 -2.10
N ILE A 349 5.49 -14.89 -0.81
CA ILE A 349 5.59 -13.76 0.12
C ILE A 349 6.98 -13.12 -0.03
N HIS A 350 7.03 -11.80 -0.14
CA HIS A 350 8.29 -11.08 -0.32
C HIS A 350 9.22 -11.30 0.90
N PRO A 351 10.54 -11.49 0.72
CA PRO A 351 11.47 -11.77 1.82
C PRO A 351 11.55 -10.70 2.92
N ALA A 352 11.11 -9.47 2.65
CA ALA A 352 11.06 -8.38 3.61
C ALA A 352 9.75 -8.32 4.43
N SER A 353 8.77 -9.16 4.11
CA SER A 353 7.54 -9.30 4.89
C SER A 353 7.81 -10.11 6.15
N VAL A 354 7.12 -9.79 7.25
CA VAL A 354 7.16 -10.59 8.48
C VAL A 354 6.67 -12.02 8.27
N ASN A 355 5.87 -12.22 7.22
CA ASN A 355 5.26 -13.50 6.86
C ASN A 355 6.17 -14.38 5.98
N ALA A 356 7.34 -13.90 5.54
CA ALA A 356 8.25 -14.64 4.67
C ALA A 356 8.75 -15.97 5.29
N GLY A 357 8.93 -15.99 6.60
CA GLY A 357 9.37 -17.17 7.36
C GLY A 357 8.24 -18.04 7.92
N VAL A 358 6.98 -17.63 7.75
CA VAL A 358 5.83 -18.33 8.34
C VAL A 358 5.48 -19.56 7.50
N HIS A 359 5.54 -20.74 8.10
CA HIS A 359 5.28 -22.00 7.41
C HIS A 359 3.80 -22.40 7.46
N LEU A 360 3.12 -22.14 8.57
CA LEU A 360 1.72 -22.46 8.80
C LEU A 360 1.00 -21.22 9.26
N PHE A 361 -0.04 -20.83 8.52
CA PHE A 361 -0.90 -19.70 8.88
C PHE A 361 -2.09 -20.20 9.67
N PRO A 362 -2.50 -19.48 10.73
CA PRO A 362 -3.66 -19.87 11.53
C PRO A 362 -4.98 -19.72 10.77
N LEU A 363 -5.06 -18.76 9.84
CA LEU A 363 -6.26 -18.48 9.04
C LEU A 363 -5.99 -18.69 7.54
N PRO A 364 -7.02 -18.99 6.72
CA PRO A 364 -6.85 -19.41 5.34
C PRO A 364 -6.62 -18.27 4.35
N TYR A 365 -6.71 -17.00 4.78
CA TYR A 365 -6.67 -15.86 3.88
C TYR A 365 -5.67 -14.80 4.34
N LEU A 366 -5.01 -14.14 3.38
CA LEU A 366 -4.31 -12.88 3.61
C LEU A 366 -4.95 -11.77 2.79
N VAL A 367 -4.91 -10.54 3.28
CA VAL A 367 -5.05 -9.33 2.45
C VAL A 367 -3.70 -8.67 2.28
N TYR A 368 -3.53 -7.96 1.16
CA TYR A 368 -2.27 -7.28 0.81
C TYR A 368 -2.51 -5.91 0.18
N SER A 369 -1.55 -5.00 0.30
CA SER A 369 -1.60 -3.71 -0.41
C SER A 369 -0.90 -3.77 -1.77
N GLU A 370 0.32 -4.34 -1.84
CA GLU A 370 1.11 -4.35 -3.07
C GLU A 370 1.50 -5.77 -3.52
N LYS A 371 1.19 -6.09 -4.78
CA LYS A 371 1.68 -7.26 -5.52
C LYS A 371 2.64 -6.78 -6.61
N VAL A 372 3.87 -7.26 -6.58
CA VAL A 372 4.93 -6.81 -7.50
C VAL A 372 5.61 -7.98 -8.20
N LYS A 373 5.86 -7.82 -9.50
CA LYS A 373 6.70 -8.75 -10.26
C LYS A 373 8.13 -8.21 -10.33
N THR A 374 9.07 -9.01 -9.82
CA THR A 374 10.52 -8.78 -9.93
C THR A 374 11.19 -10.02 -10.52
N THR A 375 11.83 -10.86 -9.71
CA THR A 375 12.34 -12.19 -10.12
C THR A 375 11.23 -13.24 -10.13
N SER A 376 10.26 -13.09 -9.22
CA SER A 376 9.00 -13.82 -9.14
C SER A 376 7.88 -12.83 -8.86
N ILE A 377 6.64 -13.30 -8.74
CA ILE A 377 5.52 -12.50 -8.29
C ILE A 377 5.46 -12.58 -6.76
N PHE A 378 5.63 -11.43 -6.11
CA PHE A 378 5.68 -11.31 -4.67
C PHE A 378 4.53 -10.47 -4.12
N ILE A 379 3.99 -10.90 -2.98
CA ILE A 379 3.16 -10.09 -2.10
C ILE A 379 4.09 -9.35 -1.13
N ARG A 380 4.15 -8.01 -1.19
CA ARG A 380 5.17 -7.24 -0.44
C ARG A 380 4.89 -7.13 1.04
N ASP A 381 3.61 -7.02 1.38
CA ASP A 381 3.08 -6.87 2.72
C ASP A 381 1.75 -7.62 2.80
N SER A 382 1.44 -8.18 3.96
CA SER A 382 0.21 -8.96 4.13
C SER A 382 -0.28 -8.97 5.56
N THR A 383 -1.57 -9.27 5.74
CA THR A 383 -2.21 -9.53 7.04
C THR A 383 -3.05 -10.79 6.95
N ASN A 384 -2.86 -11.73 7.87
CA ASN A 384 -3.71 -12.92 7.98
C ASN A 384 -5.07 -12.55 8.58
N ILE A 385 -6.14 -12.90 7.86
CA ILE A 385 -7.51 -12.52 8.21
C ILE A 385 -8.44 -13.73 8.21
N SER A 386 -9.54 -13.61 8.93
CA SER A 386 -10.57 -14.65 9.04
C SER A 386 -11.53 -14.62 7.85
N ASP A 387 -12.29 -15.70 7.68
CA ASP A 387 -13.41 -15.73 6.74
C ASP A 387 -14.43 -14.65 7.06
N TYR A 388 -14.71 -14.44 8.34
CA TYR A 388 -15.69 -13.47 8.79
C TYR A 388 -15.31 -12.05 8.39
N ALA A 389 -14.01 -11.68 8.41
CA ALA A 389 -13.57 -10.40 7.87
C ALA A 389 -13.94 -10.24 6.38
N LEU A 390 -13.80 -11.29 5.57
CA LEU A 390 -14.20 -11.28 4.16
C LEU A 390 -15.72 -11.29 3.98
N LEU A 391 -16.44 -12.11 4.74
CA LEU A 391 -17.90 -12.20 4.68
C LEU A 391 -18.59 -10.89 5.14
N LEU A 392 -17.98 -10.18 6.07
CA LEU A 392 -18.50 -8.93 6.63
C LEU A 392 -18.04 -7.68 5.87
N PHE A 393 -16.89 -7.69 5.20
CA PHE A 393 -16.30 -6.49 4.59
C PHE A 393 -15.79 -6.66 3.15
N GLY A 394 -15.85 -7.87 2.60
CA GLY A 394 -15.52 -8.17 1.21
C GLY A 394 -16.64 -7.77 0.25
N GLY A 395 -16.64 -8.38 -0.93
CA GLY A 395 -17.59 -8.08 -1.99
C GLY A 395 -18.97 -8.72 -1.79
N ASN A 396 -19.75 -8.74 -2.87
CA ASN A 396 -21.10 -9.28 -2.88
C ASN A 396 -21.13 -10.77 -2.47
N LEU A 397 -22.05 -11.12 -1.57
CA LEU A 397 -22.26 -12.51 -1.13
C LEU A 397 -23.14 -13.25 -2.14
N ILE A 398 -22.53 -13.98 -3.07
CA ILE A 398 -23.25 -14.73 -4.10
C ILE A 398 -23.48 -16.17 -3.60
N PRO A 399 -24.72 -16.68 -3.53
CA PRO A 399 -24.95 -18.08 -3.21
C PRO A 399 -24.28 -19.02 -4.23
N SER A 400 -23.62 -20.07 -3.76
CA SER A 400 -23.02 -21.08 -4.65
C SER A 400 -24.09 -21.76 -5.51
N LYS A 401 -23.67 -22.34 -6.64
CA LYS A 401 -24.59 -23.08 -7.52
C LYS A 401 -25.27 -24.27 -6.83
N THR A 402 -24.63 -24.85 -5.81
CA THR A 402 -25.17 -25.95 -5.01
C THR A 402 -26.09 -25.47 -3.88
N GLY A 403 -26.07 -24.17 -3.55
CA GLY A 403 -26.80 -23.59 -2.42
C GLY A 403 -26.16 -23.86 -1.05
N GLU A 404 -25.00 -24.53 -1.01
CA GLU A 404 -24.30 -24.94 0.22
C GLU A 404 -23.13 -24.02 0.60
N GLY A 405 -22.99 -22.88 -0.07
CA GLY A 405 -21.91 -21.95 0.21
C GLY A 405 -22.16 -20.53 -0.28
N ILE A 406 -21.22 -19.65 0.07
CA ILE A 406 -21.12 -18.28 -0.43
C ILE A 406 -19.86 -18.20 -1.30
N GLU A 407 -20.00 -17.55 -2.45
CA GLU A 407 -18.93 -17.28 -3.39
C GLU A 407 -18.68 -15.77 -3.51
N MET A 408 -17.41 -15.40 -3.67
CA MET A 408 -17.00 -14.04 -4.05
C MET A 408 -15.98 -14.08 -5.19
N LEU A 409 -15.82 -12.95 -5.85
CA LEU A 409 -14.82 -12.75 -6.91
C LEU A 409 -14.92 -13.77 -8.05
N GLY A 410 -16.14 -14.20 -8.40
CA GLY A 410 -16.38 -15.19 -9.46
C GLY A 410 -16.01 -16.62 -9.04
N GLY A 411 -16.26 -16.98 -7.78
CA GLY A 411 -16.00 -18.32 -7.24
C GLY A 411 -14.56 -18.55 -6.78
N TYR A 412 -13.68 -17.54 -6.90
CA TYR A 412 -12.31 -17.64 -6.39
C TYR A 412 -12.28 -17.83 -4.87
N LEU A 413 -13.12 -17.10 -4.13
CA LEU A 413 -13.35 -17.32 -2.71
C LEU A 413 -14.64 -18.12 -2.54
N HIS A 414 -14.57 -19.22 -1.78
CA HIS A 414 -15.70 -20.07 -1.46
C HIS A 414 -15.74 -20.33 0.04
N PHE A 415 -16.90 -20.11 0.65
CA PHE A 415 -17.15 -20.31 2.07
C PHE A 415 -18.30 -21.28 2.23
N SER A 416 -18.03 -22.43 2.86
CA SER A 416 -19.03 -23.46 3.11
C SER A 416 -19.46 -23.43 4.57
N ALA A 417 -20.77 -23.48 4.82
CA ALA A 417 -21.33 -23.53 6.16
C ALA A 417 -22.75 -24.11 6.10
N PRO A 418 -23.32 -24.56 7.23
CA PRO A 418 -24.73 -24.96 7.27
C PRO A 418 -25.63 -23.83 6.77
N LYS A 419 -26.72 -24.18 6.08
CA LYS A 419 -27.65 -23.20 5.49
C LYS A 419 -28.14 -22.14 6.48
N SER A 420 -28.42 -22.52 7.72
CA SER A 420 -28.81 -21.59 8.78
C SER A 420 -27.75 -20.53 9.09
N VAL A 421 -26.47 -20.90 9.05
CA VAL A 421 -25.33 -20.00 9.26
C VAL A 421 -25.16 -19.07 8.05
N ILE A 422 -25.26 -19.61 6.83
CA ILE A 422 -25.21 -18.80 5.59
C ILE A 422 -26.33 -17.75 5.60
N ASP A 423 -27.55 -18.16 5.93
CA ASP A 423 -28.70 -17.25 5.97
C ASP A 423 -28.52 -16.19 7.07
N LEU A 424 -27.95 -16.54 8.23
CA LEU A 424 -27.64 -15.59 9.30
C LEU A 424 -26.58 -14.57 8.86
N ILE A 425 -25.47 -15.03 8.27
CA ILE A 425 -24.39 -14.16 7.78
C ILE A 425 -24.91 -13.21 6.71
N ARG A 426 -25.73 -13.69 5.76
CA ARG A 426 -26.33 -12.85 4.73
C ARG A 426 -27.27 -11.80 5.29
N LYS A 427 -28.08 -12.15 6.29
CA LYS A 427 -28.95 -11.18 6.98
C LYS A 427 -28.13 -10.12 7.72
N LEU A 428 -27.11 -10.54 8.48
CA LEU A 428 -26.25 -9.62 9.20
C LEU A 428 -25.49 -8.68 8.24
N ARG A 429 -24.93 -9.22 7.16
CA ARG A 429 -24.26 -8.42 6.11
C ARG A 429 -25.24 -7.44 5.46
N GLY A 430 -26.48 -7.85 5.18
CA GLY A 430 -27.50 -6.95 4.63
C GLY A 430 -27.87 -5.79 5.56
N GLU A 431 -28.00 -6.05 6.87
CA GLU A 431 -28.22 -4.97 7.85
C GLU A 431 -26.99 -4.07 8.01
N LEU A 432 -25.79 -4.65 7.95
CA LEU A 432 -24.53 -3.89 7.96
C LEU A 432 -24.43 -2.96 6.74
N ASP A 433 -24.74 -3.45 5.55
CA ASP A 433 -24.68 -2.67 4.32
C ASP A 433 -25.69 -1.52 4.33
N LYS A 434 -26.91 -1.73 4.88
CA LYS A 434 -27.88 -0.65 5.09
C LYS A 434 -27.34 0.44 6.00
N LEU A 435 -26.71 0.05 7.12
CA LEU A 435 -26.12 1.01 8.06
C LEU A 435 -24.96 1.77 7.44
N LEU A 436 -24.09 1.09 6.67
CA LEU A 436 -22.98 1.72 5.98
C LEU A 436 -23.47 2.68 4.90
N ASN A 437 -24.45 2.29 4.09
CA ASN A 437 -25.03 3.17 3.07
C ASN A 437 -25.64 4.42 3.71
N ARG A 438 -26.43 4.27 4.78
CA ARG A 438 -26.97 5.42 5.52
C ARG A 438 -25.87 6.31 6.09
N LYS A 439 -24.82 5.74 6.69
CA LYS A 439 -23.67 6.50 7.22
C LYS A 439 -22.91 7.28 6.14
N VAL A 440 -22.80 6.71 4.94
CA VAL A 440 -22.11 7.35 3.81
C VAL A 440 -22.97 8.47 3.21
N GLU A 441 -24.29 8.30 3.16
CA GLU A 441 -25.24 9.34 2.72
C GLU A 441 -25.40 10.45 3.76
N GLU A 442 -25.38 10.09 5.04
CA GLU A 442 -25.52 10.98 6.20
C GLU A 442 -24.26 10.87 7.10
N PRO A 443 -23.15 11.57 6.80
CA PRO A 443 -21.92 11.47 7.60
C PRO A 443 -22.10 11.76 9.10
N GLY A 444 -23.12 12.54 9.48
CA GLY A 444 -23.47 12.81 10.88
C GLY A 444 -24.13 11.65 11.64
N PHE A 445 -24.59 10.60 10.96
CA PHE A 445 -25.25 9.45 11.57
C PHE A 445 -24.32 8.69 12.52
N ASP A 446 -24.75 8.42 13.75
CA ASP A 446 -23.93 7.70 14.74
C ASP A 446 -24.25 6.20 14.72
N ILE A 447 -23.45 5.45 13.96
CA ILE A 447 -23.59 3.99 13.83
C ILE A 447 -23.38 3.26 15.17
N SER A 448 -22.64 3.85 16.11
CA SER A 448 -22.37 3.22 17.41
C SER A 448 -23.58 3.25 18.34
N VAL A 449 -24.51 4.17 18.09
CA VAL A 449 -25.75 4.35 18.86
C VAL A 449 -26.91 3.69 18.13
N GLU A 450 -27.22 4.14 16.91
CA GLU A 450 -28.38 3.65 16.15
C GLU A 450 -28.15 2.25 15.59
N GLY A 451 -26.90 1.90 15.26
CA GLY A 451 -26.49 0.60 14.73
C GLY A 451 -25.93 -0.37 15.77
N LYS A 452 -26.01 -0.04 17.08
CA LYS A 452 -25.31 -0.74 18.16
C LYS A 452 -25.45 -2.26 18.12
N GLY A 453 -26.66 -2.77 17.88
CA GLY A 453 -26.94 -4.21 17.83
C GLY A 453 -26.21 -4.91 16.68
N VAL A 454 -26.22 -4.31 15.49
CA VAL A 454 -25.52 -4.85 14.31
C VAL A 454 -24.00 -4.78 14.52
N VAL A 455 -23.48 -3.65 15.00
CA VAL A 455 -22.04 -3.49 15.28
C VAL A 455 -21.57 -4.49 16.34
N SER A 456 -22.37 -4.71 17.38
CA SER A 456 -22.04 -5.68 18.44
C SER A 456 -22.02 -7.11 17.90
N ALA A 457 -22.99 -7.49 17.05
CA ALA A 457 -23.02 -8.79 16.39
C ALA A 457 -21.83 -8.99 15.43
N VAL A 458 -21.42 -7.93 14.72
CA VAL A 458 -20.22 -7.92 13.86
C VAL A 458 -18.97 -8.19 14.69
N VAL A 459 -18.79 -7.47 15.80
CA VAL A 459 -17.65 -7.65 16.71
C VAL A 459 -17.64 -9.06 17.27
N GLU A 460 -18.76 -9.56 17.77
CA GLU A 460 -18.89 -10.92 18.30
C GLU A 460 -18.52 -11.98 17.25
N LEU A 461 -19.00 -11.82 16.01
CA LEU A 461 -18.70 -12.74 14.91
C LEU A 461 -17.22 -12.73 14.53
N LEU A 462 -16.57 -11.56 14.51
CA LEU A 462 -15.12 -11.46 14.24
C LEU A 462 -14.27 -12.21 15.28
N HIS A 463 -14.72 -12.25 16.53
CA HIS A 463 -14.06 -12.98 17.61
C HIS A 463 -14.43 -14.47 17.67
N SER A 464 -15.41 -14.90 16.87
CA SER A 464 -15.84 -16.30 16.85
C SER A 464 -14.81 -17.17 16.11
N GLN A 465 -13.94 -17.84 16.86
CA GLN A 465 -12.96 -18.76 16.30
C GLN A 465 -13.59 -20.13 16.00
N ASN A 466 -14.48 -20.24 15.02
CA ASN A 466 -14.94 -21.55 14.51
C ASN A 466 -15.57 -21.45 13.12
N VAL A 467 -14.76 -21.47 12.07
CA VAL A 467 -15.16 -22.10 10.79
C VAL A 467 -14.14 -23.20 10.54
N ARG A 468 -14.59 -24.46 10.62
CA ARG A 468 -13.75 -25.61 10.31
C ARG A 468 -13.71 -25.76 8.79
N TYR A 469 -12.51 -25.75 8.21
CA TYR A 469 -12.27 -26.00 6.79
C TYR A 469 -12.24 -27.48 6.45
#